data_AF-A0A673TB71-F1
#
_entry.id   AF-A0A673TB71-F1
#
_cell.length_a   1.000
_cell.length_b   1.000
_cell.length_c   1.000
_cell.angle_alpha   90.00
_cell.angle_beta   90.00
_cell.angle_gamma   90.00
#
_symmetry.space_group_name_H-M   'P 1'
#
loop_
_entity.id
_entity.type
_entity.pdbx_description
1 polymer ?
#
loop_
_entity_poly.entity_id
_entity_poly.type
_entity_poly.pdbx_seq_one_letter_code
_entity_poly.pdbx_strand_id
1 'polypeptide(L)'
;MYPNPFIYCTCWDPWNLGPQKIIKTPQPPTNPSTGKPKLTPHPPAAKKQNYTPPTAKPVVAPKMKIHSAKQEESNKSPYELINVSPGYGLIRNKEQTSITLGDEMFGKKKGSQPETMDRVKISRTDIITDLQEQISELTVIIEQMNRDHHSAQKLLSDEMALCCAEMQQNFENKNRELKEAHAAELSQLENNYKATLRAEKLAAQAKLDEMGKEYKYLKNMFHMYQDSIYDEMEDKWLKKKAEWEKDEKLEWEKIFLQQKCNMAKKFELESEEEKKKINDSYSTVFENFSREKEELLKQHEKDTLQLEELRKTKQVLCKRKLIDRHCCLLKQVMEKELNAQSVVLESLNTTLYQTQMELQREKATVGNLEKTLQTKLAETEEKFKSTIQLLTKENIHLRQKIIVKNEDIYEERSGRSLAMYGNDSDTLEDDNSEKEL
;
A
#
# COMPACT_ATOMS: atom_id res chain seq x y z
N MET A 1 3.05 -44.40 -52.63
CA MET A 1 2.80 -42.95 -52.60
C MET A 1 3.64 -42.34 -51.50
N TYR A 2 4.50 -41.43 -51.92
CA TYR A 2 5.29 -40.45 -51.19
C TYR A 2 6.40 -40.87 -50.20
N PRO A 3 7.53 -40.14 -50.21
CA PRO A 3 8.85 -40.63 -49.87
C PRO A 3 9.50 -39.89 -48.67
N ASN A 4 10.70 -40.34 -48.34
CA ASN A 4 11.65 -39.82 -47.35
C ASN A 4 11.97 -38.31 -47.50
N PRO A 5 12.46 -37.63 -46.44
CA PRO A 5 13.85 -37.19 -46.57
C PRO A 5 14.68 -37.29 -45.27
N PHE A 6 15.74 -38.09 -45.35
CA PHE A 6 16.98 -37.87 -44.60
C PHE A 6 17.48 -36.45 -44.88
N ILE A 7 17.60 -35.63 -43.85
CA ILE A 7 18.34 -34.38 -43.91
C ILE A 7 19.84 -34.73 -43.85
N TYR A 8 20.45 -34.79 -45.03
CA TYR A 8 21.89 -34.66 -45.21
C TYR A 8 22.33 -33.27 -44.73
N CYS A 9 23.30 -33.16 -43.80
CA CYS A 9 24.04 -31.91 -43.63
C CYS A 9 25.00 -31.75 -44.80
N THR A 10 24.78 -30.74 -45.64
CA THR A 10 25.66 -30.33 -46.74
C THR A 10 26.90 -29.57 -46.25
N CYS A 11 27.34 -29.81 -45.01
CA CYS A 11 28.39 -29.04 -44.36
C CYS A 11 29.70 -29.80 -44.15
N TRP A 12 29.75 -31.12 -44.40
CA TRP A 12 30.95 -31.94 -44.19
C TRP A 12 31.35 -32.65 -45.48
N ASP A 13 32.09 -31.94 -46.32
CA ASP A 13 32.94 -32.53 -47.33
C ASP A 13 34.40 -32.42 -46.86
N PRO A 14 35.08 -33.51 -46.45
CA PRO A 14 36.42 -33.47 -45.85
C PRO A 14 37.56 -33.10 -46.80
N TRP A 15 37.29 -32.81 -48.08
CA TRP A 15 38.33 -32.69 -49.11
C TRP A 15 38.34 -31.39 -49.91
N ASN A 16 37.56 -30.37 -49.54
CA ASN A 16 37.49 -29.11 -50.28
C ASN A 16 37.65 -27.85 -49.40
N LEU A 17 38.87 -27.58 -48.91
CA LEU A 17 39.27 -26.23 -48.51
C LEU A 17 40.71 -25.95 -48.98
N GLY A 18 40.82 -25.38 -50.18
CA GLY A 18 42.02 -24.64 -50.61
C GLY A 18 42.21 -23.34 -49.81
N PRO A 19 43.36 -22.67 -49.95
CA PRO A 19 43.75 -21.57 -49.06
C PRO A 19 42.92 -20.31 -49.33
N GLN A 20 42.00 -19.97 -48.43
CA GLN A 20 41.28 -18.69 -48.45
C GLN A 20 41.95 -17.61 -47.60
N LYS A 21 41.97 -16.42 -48.21
CA LYS A 21 42.68 -15.21 -47.84
C LYS A 21 42.06 -14.52 -46.62
N ILE A 22 42.92 -13.90 -45.82
CA ILE A 22 42.59 -13.07 -44.65
C ILE A 22 41.67 -11.91 -45.07
N ILE A 23 40.45 -11.89 -44.54
CA ILE A 23 39.51 -10.76 -44.67
C ILE A 23 39.84 -9.73 -43.59
N LYS A 24 40.08 -8.49 -44.02
CA LYS A 24 40.36 -7.31 -43.19
C LYS A 24 39.09 -6.83 -42.48
N THR A 25 39.20 -6.54 -41.18
CA THR A 25 38.18 -5.88 -40.36
C THR A 25 38.07 -4.38 -40.71
N PRO A 26 36.87 -3.76 -40.76
CA PRO A 26 36.72 -2.31 -40.89
C PRO A 26 36.85 -1.60 -39.53
N GLN A 27 37.58 -0.47 -39.50
CA GLN A 27 37.63 0.46 -38.36
C GLN A 27 36.32 1.25 -38.19
N PRO A 28 35.97 1.67 -36.95
CA PRO A 28 34.96 2.71 -36.71
C PRO A 28 35.58 4.13 -36.62
N PRO A 29 34.80 5.20 -36.87
CA PRO A 29 35.28 6.57 -36.99
C PRO A 29 35.54 7.22 -35.62
N THR A 30 36.60 8.02 -35.56
CA THR A 30 37.00 8.80 -34.38
C THR A 30 36.56 10.25 -34.54
N ASN A 31 36.02 10.86 -33.48
CA ASN A 31 35.96 12.32 -33.32
C ASN A 31 36.09 12.69 -31.83
N PRO A 32 36.50 13.93 -31.51
CA PRO A 32 37.68 14.15 -30.67
C PRO A 32 37.33 14.54 -29.24
N SER A 33 38.18 14.15 -28.28
CA SER A 33 38.19 14.75 -26.95
C SER A 33 39.61 15.14 -26.54
N THR A 34 39.67 16.39 -26.10
CA THR A 34 40.80 17.21 -25.72
C THR A 34 41.44 16.75 -24.42
N GLY A 35 42.75 16.50 -24.43
CA GLY A 35 43.54 16.30 -23.20
C GLY A 35 45.02 16.09 -23.53
N LYS A 36 45.85 17.10 -23.25
CA LYS A 36 47.29 17.11 -23.56
C LYS A 36 48.13 16.21 -22.63
N PRO A 37 49.35 15.82 -23.07
CA PRO A 37 50.16 14.74 -22.50
C PRO A 37 51.39 15.23 -21.70
N LYS A 38 51.95 14.36 -20.86
CA LYS A 38 53.30 14.36 -20.24
C LYS A 38 53.56 12.91 -19.78
N LEU A 39 54.71 12.25 -19.89
CA LEU A 39 56.09 12.58 -20.24
C LEU A 39 56.81 11.30 -20.76
N THR A 40 57.95 11.57 -21.36
CA THR A 40 58.96 10.81 -22.12
C THR A 40 59.50 9.46 -21.56
N PRO A 41 60.23 8.69 -22.41
CA PRO A 41 60.53 7.27 -22.29
C PRO A 41 61.97 6.98 -21.84
N HIS A 42 62.27 5.73 -21.45
CA HIS A 42 63.63 5.18 -21.37
C HIS A 42 63.62 3.63 -21.25
N PRO A 43 64.75 2.91 -21.51
CA PRO A 43 64.99 2.10 -22.71
C PRO A 43 65.04 0.57 -22.44
N PRO A 44 65.19 -0.29 -23.46
CA PRO A 44 65.34 -1.73 -23.23
C PRO A 44 66.73 -2.05 -22.65
N ALA A 45 66.76 -2.73 -21.52
CA ALA A 45 67.98 -3.21 -20.90
C ALA A 45 68.57 -4.38 -21.71
N ALA A 46 69.76 -4.15 -22.24
CA ALA A 46 70.68 -5.21 -22.65
C ALA A 46 71.21 -5.96 -21.42
N LYS A 47 71.13 -7.29 -21.42
CA LYS A 47 72.03 -8.15 -20.64
C LYS A 47 72.59 -9.24 -21.53
N LYS A 48 73.87 -9.09 -21.86
CA LYS A 48 74.80 -10.17 -22.19
C LYS A 48 75.23 -10.84 -20.88
N GLN A 49 75.18 -12.17 -20.87
CA GLN A 49 76.21 -13.11 -20.38
C GLN A 49 75.57 -14.51 -20.55
N ASN A 50 75.91 -15.21 -21.64
CA ASN A 50 76.95 -16.26 -21.67
C ASN A 50 76.77 -17.30 -20.58
N TYR A 51 76.23 -18.48 -20.94
CA TYR A 51 76.91 -19.77 -20.81
C TYR A 51 76.32 -20.77 -21.82
N THR A 52 77.13 -21.04 -22.85
CA THR A 52 77.31 -22.26 -23.66
C THR A 52 76.13 -23.06 -24.25
N PRO A 53 76.07 -23.17 -25.60
CA PRO A 53 75.29 -24.17 -26.35
C PRO A 53 76.05 -25.49 -26.56
N PRO A 54 75.36 -26.60 -26.91
CA PRO A 54 75.99 -27.89 -27.16
C PRO A 54 76.74 -27.88 -28.49
N THR A 55 78.03 -28.21 -28.44
CA THR A 55 78.89 -28.31 -29.62
C THR A 55 78.79 -29.72 -30.19
N ALA A 56 78.13 -29.87 -31.34
CA ALA A 56 78.35 -30.98 -32.24
C ALA A 56 79.66 -30.75 -33.00
N LYS A 57 80.63 -31.66 -32.87
CA LYS A 57 81.75 -31.83 -33.80
C LYS A 57 82.22 -33.30 -33.84
N PRO A 58 82.89 -33.68 -34.93
CA PRO A 58 82.90 -35.05 -35.44
C PRO A 58 84.07 -35.90 -34.93
N VAL A 59 83.86 -37.20 -35.09
CA VAL A 59 84.78 -38.33 -35.16
C VAL A 59 86.24 -37.95 -35.49
N VAL A 60 87.15 -38.20 -34.53
CA VAL A 60 88.58 -38.46 -34.78
C VAL A 60 89.04 -39.55 -33.82
N ALA A 61 89.76 -40.52 -34.39
CA ALA A 61 90.27 -41.74 -33.77
C ALA A 61 91.18 -41.54 -32.55
N PRO A 62 91.27 -42.51 -31.63
CA PRO A 62 92.10 -42.40 -30.44
C PRO A 62 93.57 -42.78 -30.74
N LYS A 63 94.48 -41.85 -30.42
CA LYS A 63 95.90 -42.14 -30.17
C LYS A 63 96.05 -42.51 -28.69
N MET A 64 96.41 -43.76 -28.40
CA MET A 64 97.13 -44.10 -27.17
C MET A 64 98.64 -44.05 -27.45
N LYS A 65 99.35 -43.24 -26.66
CA LYS A 65 100.80 -43.27 -26.51
C LYS A 65 101.13 -44.13 -25.30
N ILE A 66 101.98 -45.14 -25.50
CA ILE A 66 102.88 -45.65 -24.47
C ILE A 66 104.29 -45.35 -24.99
N HIS A 67 105.00 -44.42 -24.34
CA HIS A 67 106.46 -44.30 -24.34
C HIS A 67 106.96 -45.25 -23.20
N SER A 68 108.15 -45.85 -23.14
CA SER A 68 109.48 -45.57 -23.71
C SER A 68 110.44 -46.72 -23.31
N ALA A 69 111.66 -46.68 -23.88
CA ALA A 69 112.91 -47.37 -23.50
C ALA A 69 113.23 -48.62 -24.37
N LYS A 70 114.34 -48.71 -25.12
CA LYS A 70 115.66 -48.06 -25.01
C LYS A 70 116.24 -47.72 -26.39
N GLN A 71 116.91 -46.58 -26.38
CA GLN A 71 117.87 -46.06 -27.34
C GLN A 71 119.18 -46.86 -27.24
N GLU A 72 119.78 -47.22 -28.38
CA GLU A 72 121.25 -47.21 -28.50
C GLU A 72 121.62 -46.95 -29.97
N GLU A 73 122.19 -45.76 -30.20
CA GLU A 73 122.87 -45.39 -31.44
C GLU A 73 124.17 -46.22 -31.56
N SER A 74 124.41 -46.79 -32.73
CA SER A 74 125.76 -47.18 -33.14
C SER A 74 125.93 -46.89 -34.62
N ASN A 75 126.51 -45.72 -34.92
CA ASN A 75 127.15 -45.43 -36.19
C ASN A 75 128.30 -46.42 -36.42
N LYS A 76 128.23 -47.26 -37.47
CA LYS A 76 129.39 -47.93 -38.06
C LYS A 76 129.12 -48.30 -39.53
N SER A 77 129.90 -47.68 -40.42
CA SER A 77 130.28 -47.98 -41.82
C SER A 77 129.35 -48.79 -42.77
N PRO A 78 129.17 -48.35 -44.03
CA PRO A 78 128.23 -48.94 -45.01
C PRO A 78 128.77 -50.18 -45.76
N TYR A 79 129.35 -51.15 -45.07
CA TYR A 79 129.68 -52.48 -45.62
C TYR A 79 129.56 -53.54 -44.51
N GLU A 80 128.42 -54.24 -44.44
CA GLU A 80 128.27 -55.43 -43.61
C GLU A 80 128.80 -56.64 -44.40
N LEU A 81 130.02 -57.06 -44.09
CA LEU A 81 130.57 -58.34 -44.54
C LEU A 81 130.11 -59.41 -43.55
N ILE A 82 129.09 -60.18 -43.93
CA ILE A 82 128.53 -61.25 -43.10
C ILE A 82 129.25 -62.55 -43.48
N ASN A 83 129.96 -63.14 -42.52
CA ASN A 83 130.62 -64.43 -42.70
C ASN A 83 129.57 -65.54 -42.52
N VAL A 84 129.13 -66.15 -43.62
CA VAL A 84 128.04 -67.15 -43.58
C VAL A 84 128.58 -68.53 -43.20
N SER A 85 129.79 -68.86 -43.67
CA SER A 85 130.50 -70.13 -43.43
C SER A 85 131.96 -70.01 -43.91
N PRO A 86 132.91 -70.84 -43.42
CA PRO A 86 134.34 -70.73 -43.77
C PRO A 86 134.58 -70.67 -45.29
N GLY A 87 135.26 -69.62 -45.75
CA GLY A 87 135.54 -69.39 -47.17
C GLY A 87 134.41 -68.73 -47.99
N TYR A 88 133.29 -68.30 -47.39
CA TYR A 88 132.22 -67.56 -48.08
C TYR A 88 131.87 -66.25 -47.36
N GLY A 89 132.12 -65.11 -48.01
CA GLY A 89 131.73 -63.78 -47.53
C GLY A 89 130.51 -63.24 -48.26
N LEU A 90 129.43 -62.93 -47.51
CA LEU A 90 128.25 -62.26 -48.05
C LEU A 90 128.39 -60.74 -47.88
N ILE A 91 128.32 -60.02 -48.99
CA ILE A 91 128.25 -58.56 -48.99
C ILE A 91 126.82 -58.18 -49.39
N ARG A 92 126.11 -57.50 -48.49
CA ARG A 92 124.73 -57.06 -48.72
C ARG A 92 124.68 -55.53 -48.80
N ASN A 93 124.25 -55.01 -49.94
CA ASN A 93 123.89 -53.59 -50.10
C ASN A 93 122.40 -53.48 -50.51
N LYS A 94 121.82 -52.28 -50.42
CA LYS A 94 120.37 -52.04 -50.67
C LYS A 94 119.88 -52.50 -52.06
N GLU A 95 120.78 -52.65 -53.02
CA GLU A 95 120.44 -52.92 -54.43
C GLU A 95 120.99 -54.26 -54.94
N GLN A 96 121.93 -54.91 -54.23
CA GLN A 96 122.50 -56.18 -54.66
C GLN A 96 123.02 -56.99 -53.47
N THR A 97 122.83 -58.31 -53.54
CA THR A 97 123.41 -59.28 -52.62
C THR A 97 124.39 -60.14 -53.41
N SER A 98 125.68 -60.12 -53.05
CA SER A 98 126.72 -60.94 -53.70
C SER A 98 127.42 -61.83 -52.68
N ILE A 99 127.67 -63.08 -53.08
CA ILE A 99 128.45 -64.05 -52.30
C ILE A 99 129.82 -64.14 -52.97
N THR A 100 130.87 -63.82 -52.22
CA THR A 100 132.25 -63.88 -52.69
C THR A 100 132.91 -65.11 -52.08
N LEU A 101 133.50 -65.96 -52.93
CA LEU A 101 134.30 -67.09 -52.48
C LEU A 101 135.68 -66.58 -52.05
N GLY A 102 136.12 -66.94 -50.85
CA GLY A 102 137.41 -66.53 -50.30
C GLY A 102 138.58 -67.10 -51.08
N ASP A 103 139.62 -66.28 -51.30
CA ASP A 103 140.84 -66.61 -52.05
C ASP A 103 141.66 -67.77 -51.44
N GLU A 104 141.33 -68.11 -50.19
CA GLU A 104 141.84 -69.26 -49.43
C GLU A 104 141.53 -70.62 -50.10
N MET A 105 140.47 -70.70 -50.92
CA MET A 105 140.08 -71.94 -51.63
C MET A 105 140.93 -72.24 -52.88
N PHE A 106 141.76 -71.30 -53.35
CA PHE A 106 142.62 -71.47 -54.53
C PHE A 106 144.12 -71.62 -54.17
N GLY A 107 144.44 -71.74 -52.88
CA GLY A 107 145.80 -71.94 -52.38
C GLY A 107 146.36 -73.33 -52.68
N LYS A 108 147.05 -73.48 -53.83
CA LYS A 108 147.80 -74.70 -54.18
C LYS A 108 149.06 -74.82 -53.33
N LYS A 109 148.95 -75.31 -52.08
CA LYS A 109 150.11 -75.68 -51.25
C LYS A 109 150.76 -76.97 -51.78
N LYS A 110 151.94 -76.82 -52.37
CA LYS A 110 152.88 -77.91 -52.69
C LYS A 110 153.55 -78.40 -51.40
N GLY A 111 153.47 -79.71 -51.18
CA GLY A 111 154.52 -80.51 -50.54
C GLY A 111 154.51 -80.60 -49.01
N SER A 112 154.09 -81.74 -48.49
CA SER A 112 154.81 -82.43 -47.40
C SER A 112 154.44 -83.92 -47.46
N GLN A 113 155.46 -84.76 -47.61
CA GLN A 113 155.35 -86.19 -47.39
C GLN A 113 154.90 -86.51 -45.95
N PRO A 114 154.22 -87.64 -45.72
CA PRO A 114 154.46 -88.45 -44.56
C PRO A 114 155.56 -89.45 -44.87
N GLU A 115 156.71 -89.09 -44.31
CA GLU A 115 157.84 -89.90 -43.89
C GLU A 115 157.40 -91.27 -43.36
N THR A 116 157.89 -92.32 -44.01
CA THR A 116 157.78 -93.71 -43.57
C THR A 116 158.56 -93.90 -42.26
N MET A 117 157.91 -94.36 -41.20
CA MET A 117 158.33 -95.41 -40.24
C MET A 117 157.07 -95.67 -39.38
N ASP A 118 156.49 -96.85 -39.33
CA ASP A 118 157.10 -98.03 -38.75
C ASP A 118 156.58 -99.28 -39.45
N ARG A 119 157.50 -100.22 -39.65
CA ARG A 119 157.36 -101.38 -40.52
C ARG A 119 156.62 -102.49 -39.77
N VAL A 120 155.34 -102.26 -39.47
CA VAL A 120 154.37 -103.34 -39.33
C VAL A 120 153.95 -103.70 -40.75
N LYS A 121 154.17 -104.95 -41.17
CA LYS A 121 153.70 -105.47 -42.46
C LYS A 121 152.17 -105.48 -42.48
N ILE A 122 151.55 -104.32 -42.68
CA ILE A 122 150.13 -104.18 -42.95
C ILE A 122 149.97 -104.48 -44.44
N SER A 123 149.25 -105.54 -44.75
CA SER A 123 149.04 -106.00 -46.12
C SER A 123 148.18 -105.00 -46.90
N ARG A 124 148.31 -104.91 -48.23
CA ARG A 124 147.43 -104.09 -49.10
C ARG A 124 145.95 -104.39 -48.85
N THR A 125 145.65 -105.61 -48.40
CA THR A 125 144.34 -106.09 -47.96
C THR A 125 143.80 -105.34 -46.74
N ASP A 126 144.64 -105.07 -45.74
CA ASP A 126 144.22 -104.42 -44.48
C ASP A 126 143.80 -102.95 -44.70
N ILE A 127 144.44 -102.26 -45.65
CA ILE A 127 144.07 -100.90 -46.07
C ILE A 127 142.73 -100.90 -46.83
N ILE A 128 142.50 -101.92 -47.67
CA ILE A 128 141.26 -102.05 -48.44
C ILE A 128 140.09 -102.38 -47.49
N THR A 129 140.30 -103.24 -46.50
CA THR A 129 139.28 -103.56 -45.49
C THR A 129 138.95 -102.35 -44.62
N ASP A 130 139.94 -101.56 -44.20
CA ASP A 130 139.72 -100.30 -43.46
C ASP A 130 138.92 -99.28 -44.29
N LEU A 131 139.24 -99.11 -45.57
CA LEU A 131 138.45 -98.23 -46.46
C LEU A 131 137.02 -98.75 -46.70
N GLN A 132 136.84 -100.07 -46.81
CA GLN A 132 135.50 -100.68 -46.94
C GLN A 132 134.68 -100.52 -45.65
N GLU A 133 135.32 -100.64 -44.49
CA GLU A 133 134.72 -100.40 -43.17
C GLU A 133 134.34 -98.92 -43.04
N GLN A 134 135.25 -97.99 -43.35
CA GLN A 134 134.95 -96.55 -43.37
C GLN A 134 133.80 -96.19 -44.31
N ILE A 135 133.73 -96.78 -45.51
CA ILE A 135 132.61 -96.57 -46.43
C ILE A 135 131.31 -97.12 -45.83
N SER A 136 131.37 -98.28 -45.16
CA SER A 136 130.21 -98.89 -44.51
C SER A 136 129.72 -98.04 -43.33
N GLU A 137 130.63 -97.56 -42.48
CA GLU A 137 130.34 -96.66 -41.36
C GLU A 137 129.74 -95.34 -41.86
N LEU A 138 130.36 -94.71 -42.87
CA LEU A 138 129.84 -93.48 -43.47
C LEU A 138 128.45 -93.68 -44.08
N THR A 139 128.19 -94.84 -44.71
CA THR A 139 126.87 -95.17 -45.26
C THR A 139 125.83 -95.28 -44.15
N VAL A 140 126.15 -95.98 -43.05
CA VAL A 140 125.27 -96.07 -41.88
C VAL A 140 125.01 -94.71 -41.26
N ILE A 141 126.03 -93.86 -41.14
CA ILE A 141 125.90 -92.48 -40.63
C ILE A 141 124.99 -91.64 -41.54
N ILE A 142 125.18 -91.69 -42.86
CA ILE A 142 124.35 -90.93 -43.83
C ILE A 142 122.89 -91.41 -43.78
N GLU A 143 122.65 -92.73 -43.76
CA GLU A 143 121.30 -93.26 -43.64
C GLU A 143 120.64 -92.88 -42.31
N GLN A 144 121.41 -92.89 -41.22
CA GLN A 144 120.93 -92.44 -39.91
C GLN A 144 120.58 -90.95 -39.94
N MET A 145 121.45 -90.11 -40.48
CA MET A 145 121.19 -88.68 -40.67
C MET A 145 119.95 -88.43 -41.52
N ASN A 146 119.73 -89.19 -42.59
CA ASN A 146 118.53 -89.07 -43.42
C ASN A 146 117.25 -89.46 -42.65
N ARG A 147 117.29 -90.54 -41.87
CA ARG A 147 116.17 -90.93 -40.99
C ARG A 147 115.87 -89.86 -39.95
N ASP A 148 116.90 -89.32 -39.31
CA ASP A 148 116.77 -88.28 -38.29
C ASP A 148 116.25 -86.97 -38.91
N HIS A 149 116.73 -86.59 -40.09
CA HIS A 149 116.23 -85.42 -40.82
C HIS A 149 114.76 -85.56 -41.18
N HIS A 150 114.34 -86.71 -41.73
CA HIS A 150 112.94 -86.97 -42.04
C HIS A 150 112.06 -87.00 -40.77
N SER A 151 112.56 -87.58 -39.68
CA SER A 151 111.85 -87.58 -38.40
C SER A 151 111.68 -86.17 -37.84
N ALA A 152 112.75 -85.35 -37.85
CA ALA A 152 112.71 -83.97 -37.41
C ALA A 152 111.79 -83.10 -38.28
N GLN A 153 111.83 -83.29 -39.60
CA GLN A 153 110.93 -82.60 -40.53
C GLN A 153 109.47 -82.96 -40.26
N LYS A 154 109.17 -84.24 -40.02
CA LYS A 154 107.81 -84.68 -39.70
C LYS A 154 107.33 -84.10 -38.36
N LEU A 155 108.17 -84.16 -37.32
CA LEU A 155 107.86 -83.58 -36.01
C LEU A 155 107.57 -82.08 -36.14
N LEU A 156 108.40 -81.34 -36.87
CA LEU A 156 108.19 -79.92 -37.12
C LEU A 156 106.87 -79.67 -37.88
N SER A 157 106.56 -80.50 -38.88
CA SER A 157 105.29 -80.40 -39.61
C SER A 157 104.08 -80.66 -38.71
N ASP A 158 104.15 -81.65 -37.83
CA ASP A 158 103.09 -81.99 -36.88
C ASP A 158 102.91 -80.88 -35.83
N GLU A 159 104.00 -80.31 -35.31
CA GLU A 159 103.98 -79.16 -34.40
C GLU A 159 103.40 -77.91 -35.06
N MET A 160 103.77 -77.62 -36.31
CA MET A 160 103.18 -76.52 -37.08
C MET A 160 101.68 -76.72 -37.30
N ALA A 161 101.23 -77.95 -37.59
CA ALA A 161 99.82 -78.25 -37.75
C ALA A 161 99.04 -78.07 -36.43
N LEU A 162 99.62 -78.49 -35.31
CA LEU A 162 99.03 -78.29 -33.98
C LEU A 162 98.93 -76.80 -33.63
N CYS A 163 100.00 -76.03 -33.85
CA CYS A 163 100.03 -74.59 -33.62
C CYS A 163 98.95 -73.87 -34.48
N CYS A 164 98.81 -74.25 -35.76
CA CYS A 164 97.75 -73.72 -36.62
C CYS A 164 96.34 -74.06 -36.08
N ALA A 165 96.11 -75.29 -35.63
CA ALA A 165 94.82 -75.72 -35.09
C ALA A 165 94.47 -74.99 -33.77
N GLU A 166 95.44 -74.84 -32.86
CA GLU A 166 95.27 -74.11 -31.61
C GLU A 166 94.96 -72.63 -31.87
N MET A 167 95.72 -71.99 -32.78
CA MET A 167 95.48 -70.61 -33.15
C MET A 167 94.09 -70.41 -33.78
N GLN A 168 93.68 -71.31 -34.68
CA GLN A 168 92.34 -71.28 -35.27
C GLN A 168 91.24 -71.44 -34.20
N GLN A 169 91.39 -72.41 -33.29
CA GLN A 169 90.44 -72.62 -32.20
C GLN A 169 90.36 -71.39 -31.27
N ASN A 170 91.50 -70.75 -30.99
CA ASN A 170 91.54 -69.52 -30.18
C ASN A 170 90.78 -68.38 -30.84
N PHE A 171 90.98 -68.18 -32.15
CA PHE A 171 90.23 -67.18 -32.92
C PHE A 171 88.73 -67.48 -32.94
N GLU A 172 88.34 -68.73 -33.14
CA GLU A 172 86.93 -69.14 -33.13
C GLU A 172 86.29 -68.92 -31.76
N ASN A 173 86.98 -69.26 -30.67
CA ASN A 173 86.50 -69.04 -29.30
C ASN A 173 86.35 -67.54 -29.00
N LYS A 174 87.38 -66.72 -29.28
CA LYS A 174 87.29 -65.26 -29.09
C LYS A 174 86.18 -64.63 -29.91
N ASN A 175 85.99 -65.08 -31.16
CA ASN A 175 84.91 -64.59 -32.00
C ASN A 175 83.53 -64.99 -31.45
N ARG A 176 83.40 -66.17 -30.86
CA ARG A 176 82.16 -66.61 -30.19
C ARG A 176 81.88 -65.78 -28.95
N GLU A 177 82.86 -65.63 -28.06
CA GLU A 177 82.76 -64.81 -26.85
C GLU A 177 82.37 -63.37 -27.17
N LEU A 178 82.99 -62.76 -28.20
CA LEU A 178 82.66 -61.41 -28.64
C LEU A 178 81.21 -61.30 -29.14
N LYS A 179 80.73 -62.28 -29.91
CA LYS A 179 79.34 -62.31 -30.40
C LYS A 179 78.34 -62.49 -29.27
N GLU A 180 78.65 -63.34 -28.29
CA GLU A 180 77.81 -63.58 -27.11
C GLU A 180 77.76 -62.33 -26.22
N ALA A 181 78.89 -61.68 -25.96
CA ALA A 181 78.95 -60.42 -25.21
C ALA A 181 78.13 -59.32 -25.90
N HIS A 182 78.30 -59.15 -27.21
CA HIS A 182 77.53 -58.17 -27.98
C HIS A 182 76.01 -58.48 -27.97
N ALA A 183 75.63 -59.76 -28.08
CA ALA A 183 74.22 -60.16 -27.97
C ALA A 183 73.65 -59.86 -26.56
N ALA A 184 74.43 -60.08 -25.51
CA ALA A 184 74.05 -59.76 -24.14
C ALA A 184 73.89 -58.24 -23.93
N GLU A 185 74.82 -57.44 -24.43
CA GLU A 185 74.74 -55.96 -24.38
C GLU A 185 73.52 -55.44 -25.12
N LEU A 186 73.23 -55.95 -26.32
CA LEU A 186 72.03 -55.60 -27.07
C LEU A 186 70.75 -55.99 -26.32
N SER A 187 70.70 -57.18 -25.73
CA SER A 187 69.56 -57.62 -24.94
C SER A 187 69.36 -56.75 -23.69
N GLN A 188 70.45 -56.40 -23.00
CA GLN A 188 70.40 -55.50 -21.85
C GLN A 188 69.91 -54.11 -22.25
N LEU A 189 70.42 -53.56 -23.36
CA LEU A 189 70.01 -52.27 -23.88
C LEU A 189 68.53 -52.26 -24.27
N GLU A 190 68.06 -53.30 -24.99
CA GLU A 190 66.66 -53.47 -25.36
C GLU A 190 65.76 -53.54 -24.12
N ASN A 191 66.16 -54.31 -23.09
CA ASN A 191 65.42 -54.42 -21.84
C ASN A 191 65.37 -53.09 -21.09
N ASN A 192 66.47 -52.34 -21.04
CA ASN A 192 66.52 -51.00 -20.45
C ASN A 192 65.59 -50.03 -21.18
N TYR A 193 65.61 -49.99 -22.52
CA TYR A 193 64.68 -49.17 -23.29
C TYR A 193 63.22 -49.55 -23.05
N LYS A 194 62.91 -50.85 -23.02
CA LYS A 194 61.55 -51.34 -22.70
C LYS A 194 61.13 -50.93 -21.29
N ALA A 195 62.02 -50.99 -20.30
CA ALA A 195 61.73 -50.57 -18.93
C ALA A 195 61.47 -49.06 -18.85
N THR A 196 62.34 -48.23 -19.42
CA THR A 196 62.17 -46.78 -19.46
C THR A 196 60.89 -46.38 -20.19
N LEU A 197 60.58 -47.02 -21.32
CA LEU A 197 59.34 -46.76 -22.06
C LEU A 197 58.09 -47.09 -21.24
N ARG A 198 58.11 -48.19 -20.46
CA ARG A 198 57.00 -48.53 -19.57
C ARG A 198 56.87 -47.52 -18.43
N ALA A 199 57.98 -47.10 -17.83
CA ALA A 199 57.98 -46.09 -16.77
C ALA A 199 57.42 -44.76 -17.28
N GLU A 200 57.85 -44.31 -18.45
CA GLU A 200 57.36 -43.06 -19.07
C GLU A 200 55.87 -43.14 -19.42
N LYS A 201 55.41 -44.28 -19.96
CA LYS A 201 53.97 -44.50 -20.23
C LYS A 201 53.14 -44.42 -18.94
N LEU A 202 53.62 -45.02 -17.85
CA LEU A 202 52.93 -44.94 -16.56
C LEU A 202 52.93 -43.52 -15.99
N ALA A 203 54.05 -42.80 -16.10
CA ALA A 203 54.15 -41.40 -15.67
C ALA A 203 53.20 -40.49 -16.47
N ALA A 204 53.15 -40.67 -17.79
CA ALA A 204 52.23 -39.94 -18.67
C ALA A 204 50.76 -40.26 -18.34
N GLN A 205 50.42 -41.54 -18.10
CA GLN A 205 49.07 -41.93 -17.70
C GLN A 205 48.67 -41.32 -16.35
N ALA A 206 49.56 -41.37 -15.35
CA ALA A 206 49.31 -40.76 -14.05
C ALA A 206 49.05 -39.25 -14.17
N LYS A 207 49.80 -38.55 -15.02
CA LYS A 207 49.58 -37.13 -15.30
C LYS A 207 48.24 -36.86 -15.99
N LEU A 208 47.82 -37.72 -16.92
CA LEU A 208 46.49 -37.61 -17.53
C LEU A 208 45.37 -37.80 -16.50
N ASP A 209 45.51 -38.76 -15.58
CA ASP A 209 44.54 -39.00 -14.53
C ASP A 209 44.46 -37.82 -13.54
N GLU A 210 45.61 -37.20 -13.21
CA GLU A 210 45.69 -35.99 -12.39
C GLU A 210 44.99 -34.79 -13.06
N MET A 211 45.32 -34.51 -14.34
CA MET A 211 44.64 -33.48 -15.12
C MET A 211 43.13 -33.75 -15.24
N GLY A 212 42.72 -35.02 -15.34
CA GLY A 212 41.32 -35.42 -15.34
C GLY A 212 40.60 -35.08 -14.03
N LYS A 213 41.27 -35.25 -12.88
CA LYS A 213 40.75 -34.85 -11.56
C LYS A 213 40.65 -33.33 -11.44
N GLU A 214 41.67 -32.59 -11.86
CA GLU A 214 41.65 -31.12 -11.88
C GLU A 214 40.53 -30.57 -12.76
N TYR A 215 40.37 -31.13 -13.96
CA TYR A 215 39.27 -30.77 -14.85
C TYR A 215 37.91 -31.04 -14.20
N LYS A 216 37.71 -32.20 -13.57
CA LYS A 216 36.48 -32.53 -12.84
C LYS A 216 36.23 -31.56 -11.68
N TYR A 217 37.28 -31.21 -10.92
CA TYR A 217 37.18 -30.22 -9.85
C TYR A 217 36.74 -28.85 -10.38
N LEU A 218 37.39 -28.36 -11.45
CA LEU A 218 37.06 -27.07 -12.06
C LEU A 218 35.64 -27.08 -12.63
N LYS A 219 35.24 -28.17 -13.28
CA LYS A 219 33.86 -28.36 -13.76
C LYS A 219 32.85 -28.29 -12.62
N ASN A 220 33.12 -28.94 -11.49
CA ASN A 220 32.26 -28.88 -10.31
C ASN A 220 32.22 -27.47 -9.72
N MET A 221 33.35 -26.77 -9.63
CA MET A 221 33.41 -25.39 -9.16
C MET A 221 32.59 -24.45 -10.05
N PHE A 222 32.65 -24.64 -11.36
CA PHE A 222 31.86 -23.88 -12.32
C PHE A 222 30.35 -24.14 -12.15
N HIS A 223 29.94 -25.39 -11.94
CA HIS A 223 28.54 -25.71 -11.63
C HIS A 223 28.08 -25.08 -10.31
N MET A 224 28.89 -25.12 -9.25
CA MET A 224 28.55 -24.45 -7.99
C MET A 224 28.41 -22.93 -8.16
N TYR A 225 29.27 -22.29 -8.97
CA TYR A 225 29.14 -20.87 -9.29
C TYR A 225 27.86 -20.59 -10.10
N GLN A 226 27.56 -21.44 -11.08
CA GLN A 226 26.34 -21.34 -11.86
C GLN A 226 25.09 -21.47 -10.98
N ASP A 227 25.06 -22.46 -10.08
CA ASP A 227 23.97 -22.66 -9.12
C ASP A 227 23.86 -21.46 -8.16
N SER A 228 24.99 -20.95 -7.66
CA SER A 228 25.01 -19.75 -6.82
C SER A 228 24.44 -18.51 -7.53
N ILE A 229 24.68 -18.34 -8.84
CA ILE A 229 24.06 -17.26 -9.60
C ILE A 229 22.56 -17.48 -9.72
N TYR A 230 22.11 -18.71 -9.99
CA TYR A 230 20.69 -19.02 -10.08
C TYR A 230 19.98 -18.73 -8.76
N ASP A 231 20.53 -19.15 -7.63
CA ASP A 231 19.98 -18.88 -6.31
C ASP A 231 19.94 -17.37 -6.02
N GLU A 232 21.00 -16.61 -6.34
CA GLU A 232 21.00 -15.15 -6.16
C GLU A 232 19.91 -14.46 -7.02
N MET A 233 19.70 -14.95 -8.24
CA MET A 233 18.67 -14.42 -9.14
C MET A 233 17.25 -14.76 -8.65
N GLU A 234 17.04 -15.98 -8.15
CA GLU A 234 15.76 -16.40 -7.55
C GLU A 234 15.47 -15.58 -6.28
N ASP A 235 16.46 -15.37 -5.41
CA ASP A 235 16.32 -14.52 -4.22
C ASP A 235 15.95 -13.08 -4.57
N LYS A 236 16.61 -12.50 -5.59
CA LYS A 236 16.28 -11.16 -6.08
C LYS A 236 14.87 -11.11 -6.65
N TRP A 237 14.45 -12.15 -7.36
CA TRP A 237 13.10 -12.26 -7.90
C TRP A 237 12.06 -12.35 -6.79
N LEU A 238 12.27 -13.19 -5.78
CA LEU A 238 11.40 -13.35 -4.62
C LEU A 238 11.28 -12.04 -3.82
N LYS A 239 12.40 -11.34 -3.59
CA LYS A 239 12.40 -10.02 -2.94
C LYS A 239 11.57 -9.01 -3.70
N LYS A 240 11.78 -8.90 -5.02
CA LYS A 240 11.04 -7.98 -5.87
C LYS A 240 9.55 -8.30 -5.91
N LYS A 241 9.19 -9.59 -5.95
CA LYS A 241 7.80 -10.04 -5.87
C LYS A 241 7.15 -9.65 -4.53
N ALA A 242 7.85 -9.83 -3.42
CA ALA A 242 7.36 -9.44 -2.09
C ALA A 242 7.24 -7.91 -1.93
N GLU A 243 8.14 -7.14 -2.54
CA GLU A 243 8.03 -5.68 -2.61
C GLU A 243 6.78 -5.26 -3.38
N TRP A 244 6.54 -5.84 -4.56
CA TRP A 244 5.32 -5.56 -5.33
C TRP A 244 4.03 -5.91 -4.58
N GLU A 245 3.99 -7.03 -3.86
CA GLU A 245 2.82 -7.40 -3.05
C GLU A 245 2.59 -6.42 -1.89
N LYS A 246 3.66 -5.92 -1.26
CA LYS A 246 3.56 -4.88 -0.24
C LYS A 246 3.06 -3.56 -0.82
N ASP A 247 3.61 -3.13 -1.95
CA ASP A 247 3.22 -1.90 -2.63
C ASP A 247 1.77 -1.95 -3.10
N GLU A 248 1.35 -3.08 -3.68
CA GLU A 248 -0.05 -3.30 -4.07
C GLU A 248 -0.96 -3.21 -2.84
N LYS A 249 -0.61 -3.88 -1.74
CA LYS A 249 -1.37 -3.81 -0.49
C LYS A 249 -1.46 -2.39 0.07
N LEU A 250 -0.37 -1.63 0.02
CA LEU A 250 -0.33 -0.23 0.47
C LEU A 250 -1.21 0.67 -0.40
N GLU A 251 -1.20 0.48 -1.73
CA GLU A 251 -2.09 1.23 -2.63
C GLU A 251 -3.56 0.86 -2.40
N TRP A 252 -3.88 -0.41 -2.17
CA TRP A 252 -5.24 -0.81 -1.77
C TRP A 252 -5.66 -0.18 -0.44
N GLU A 253 -4.79 -0.17 0.56
CA GLU A 253 -5.06 0.45 1.87
C GLU A 253 -5.27 1.96 1.74
N LYS A 254 -4.47 2.63 0.90
CA LYS A 254 -4.61 4.06 0.60
C LYS A 254 -5.92 4.39 -0.09
N ILE A 255 -6.32 3.62 -1.10
CA ILE A 255 -7.61 3.77 -1.78
C ILE A 255 -8.76 3.56 -0.79
N PHE A 256 -8.68 2.51 0.03
CA PHE A 256 -9.69 2.21 1.04
C PHE A 256 -9.80 3.33 2.09
N LEU A 257 -8.66 3.84 2.56
CA LEU A 257 -8.62 4.95 3.50
C LEU A 257 -9.20 6.23 2.87
N GLN A 258 -8.88 6.50 1.61
CA GLN A 258 -9.44 7.64 0.87
C GLN A 258 -10.97 7.51 0.73
N GLN A 259 -11.48 6.32 0.40
CA GLN A 259 -12.91 6.04 0.33
C GLN A 259 -13.59 6.25 1.69
N LYS A 260 -12.99 5.74 2.78
CA LYS A 260 -13.47 5.92 4.16
C LYS A 260 -13.53 7.39 4.55
N CYS A 261 -12.47 8.15 4.29
CA CYS A 261 -12.41 9.60 4.54
C CYS A 261 -13.47 10.37 3.75
N ASN A 262 -13.67 10.02 2.48
CA ASN A 262 -14.69 10.66 1.64
C ASN A 262 -16.11 10.38 2.17
N MET A 263 -16.37 9.15 2.60
CA MET A 263 -17.65 8.76 3.18
C MET A 263 -17.91 9.46 4.52
N ALA A 264 -16.88 9.55 5.38
CA ALA A 264 -16.97 10.29 6.65
C ALA A 264 -17.26 11.77 6.42
N LYS A 265 -16.59 12.42 5.46
CA LYS A 265 -16.86 13.82 5.10
C LYS A 265 -18.28 14.05 4.58
N LYS A 266 -18.80 13.13 3.75
CA LYS A 266 -20.18 13.19 3.28
C LYS A 266 -21.18 13.10 4.44
N PHE A 267 -20.96 12.13 5.33
CA PHE A 267 -21.79 11.96 6.51
C PHE A 267 -21.76 13.18 7.44
N GLU A 268 -20.58 13.77 7.64
CA GLU A 268 -20.42 14.99 8.44
C GLU A 268 -21.16 16.18 7.81
N LEU A 269 -21.05 16.37 6.49
CA LEU A 269 -21.81 17.39 5.77
C LEU A 269 -23.32 17.18 5.85
N GLU A 270 -23.80 15.95 5.65
CA GLU A 270 -25.22 15.60 5.79
C GLU A 270 -25.70 15.84 7.23
N SER A 271 -24.90 15.48 8.24
CA SER A 271 -25.22 15.74 9.64
C SER A 271 -25.30 17.24 9.95
N GLU A 272 -24.38 18.04 9.41
CA GLU A 272 -24.38 19.50 9.58
C GLU A 272 -25.59 20.15 8.88
N GLU A 273 -25.94 19.67 7.67
CA GLU A 273 -27.11 20.12 6.95
C GLU A 273 -28.41 19.75 7.69
N GLU A 274 -28.50 18.55 8.25
CA GLU A 274 -29.66 18.12 9.05
C GLU A 274 -29.78 18.91 10.35
N LYS A 275 -28.66 19.16 11.06
CA LYS A 275 -28.64 20.06 12.22
C LYS A 275 -29.14 21.46 11.84
N LYS A 276 -28.71 21.98 10.69
CA LYS A 276 -29.17 23.27 10.19
C LYS A 276 -30.67 23.26 9.90
N LYS A 277 -31.20 22.23 9.22
CA LYS A 277 -32.65 22.06 8.98
C LYS A 277 -33.43 22.01 10.28
N ILE A 278 -32.96 21.25 11.26
CA ILE A 278 -33.56 21.17 12.59
C ILE A 278 -33.54 22.54 13.25
N ASN A 279 -32.41 23.24 13.23
CA ASN A 279 -32.30 24.57 13.83
C ASN A 279 -33.19 25.62 13.15
N ASP A 280 -33.27 25.61 11.82
CA ASP A 280 -34.12 26.51 11.04
C ASP A 280 -35.60 26.20 11.30
N SER A 281 -35.98 24.92 11.37
CA SER A 281 -37.34 24.51 11.72
C SER A 281 -37.69 24.86 13.16
N TYR A 282 -36.76 24.67 14.11
CA TYR A 282 -36.91 25.07 15.51
C TYR A 282 -37.09 26.58 15.63
N SER A 283 -36.26 27.37 14.93
CA SER A 283 -36.36 28.84 14.90
C SER A 283 -37.71 29.28 14.33
N THR A 284 -38.15 28.67 13.23
CA THR A 284 -39.46 28.95 12.62
C THR A 284 -40.62 28.64 13.57
N VAL A 285 -40.61 27.47 14.22
CA VAL A 285 -41.63 27.07 15.20
C VAL A 285 -41.61 28.01 16.41
N PHE A 286 -40.43 28.40 16.89
CA PHE A 286 -40.28 29.32 18.00
C PHE A 286 -40.80 30.72 17.68
N GLU A 287 -40.50 31.25 16.49
CA GLU A 287 -41.04 32.52 16.02
C GLU A 287 -42.56 32.48 15.85
N ASN A 288 -43.10 31.39 15.29
CA ASN A 288 -44.54 31.19 15.17
C ASN A 288 -45.21 31.12 16.55
N PHE A 289 -44.65 30.34 17.49
CA PHE A 289 -45.13 30.29 18.86
C PHE A 289 -45.09 31.65 19.55
N SER A 290 -44.02 32.42 19.34
CA SER A 290 -43.89 33.78 19.89
C SER A 290 -44.95 34.70 19.33
N ARG A 291 -45.23 34.61 18.02
CA ARG A 291 -46.28 35.37 17.34
C ARG A 291 -47.67 34.99 17.84
N GLU A 292 -47.99 33.70 17.89
CA GLU A 292 -49.27 33.19 18.41
C GLU A 292 -49.48 33.64 19.85
N LYS A 293 -48.46 33.54 20.71
CA LYS A 293 -48.52 34.02 22.08
C LYS A 293 -48.83 35.52 22.15
N GLU A 294 -48.20 36.34 21.30
CA GLU A 294 -48.44 37.78 21.25
C GLU A 294 -49.84 38.11 20.71
N GLU A 295 -50.31 37.41 19.69
CA GLU A 295 -51.68 37.55 19.16
C GLU A 295 -52.72 37.16 20.21
N LEU A 296 -52.49 36.09 20.95
CA LEU A 296 -53.36 35.60 22.01
C LEU A 296 -53.38 36.58 23.20
N LEU A 297 -52.24 37.22 23.52
CA LEU A 297 -52.17 38.34 24.46
C LEU A 297 -52.99 39.54 24.00
N LYS A 298 -52.82 39.97 22.74
CA LYS A 298 -53.61 41.07 22.16
C LYS A 298 -55.10 40.77 22.15
N GLN A 299 -55.48 39.51 21.86
CA GLN A 299 -56.87 39.08 21.92
C GLN A 299 -57.41 39.11 23.35
N HIS A 300 -56.64 38.60 24.31
CA HIS A 300 -57.00 38.65 25.73
C HIS A 300 -57.20 40.09 26.23
N GLU A 301 -56.35 41.04 25.82
CA GLU A 301 -56.53 42.47 26.13
C GLU A 301 -57.84 43.02 25.55
N LYS A 302 -58.15 42.72 24.28
CA LYS A 302 -59.42 43.12 23.66
C LYS A 302 -60.63 42.53 24.39
N ASP A 303 -60.60 41.24 24.72
CA ASP A 303 -61.68 40.56 25.43
C ASP A 303 -61.87 41.16 26.83
N THR A 304 -60.77 41.52 27.50
CA THR A 304 -60.81 42.21 28.79
C THR A 304 -61.50 43.58 28.68
N LEU A 305 -61.18 44.37 27.65
CA LEU A 305 -61.84 45.65 27.39
C LEU A 305 -63.32 45.48 27.07
N GLN A 306 -63.67 44.50 26.21
CA GLN A 306 -65.07 44.19 25.89
C GLN A 306 -65.85 43.75 27.12
N LEU A 307 -65.27 42.92 27.99
CA LEU A 307 -65.87 42.52 29.25
C LEU A 307 -66.12 43.73 30.16
N GLU A 308 -65.20 44.69 30.20
CA GLU A 308 -65.37 45.91 30.98
C GLU A 308 -66.47 46.83 30.41
N GLU A 309 -66.57 46.96 29.09
CA GLU A 309 -67.69 47.64 28.43
C GLU A 309 -69.04 46.97 28.70
N LEU A 310 -69.11 45.64 28.59
CA LEU A 310 -70.31 44.86 28.92
C LEU A 310 -70.68 45.05 30.39
N ARG A 311 -69.70 45.11 31.30
CA ARG A 311 -69.93 45.38 32.73
C ARG A 311 -70.51 46.77 32.95
N LYS A 312 -69.97 47.81 32.28
CA LYS A 312 -70.53 49.18 32.29
C LYS A 312 -71.95 49.21 31.73
N THR A 313 -72.19 48.52 30.61
CA THR A 313 -73.50 48.45 29.96
C THR A 313 -74.52 47.75 30.84
N LYS A 314 -74.15 46.64 31.48
CA LYS A 314 -74.98 45.95 32.48
C LYS A 314 -75.29 46.86 33.67
N GLN A 315 -74.33 47.67 34.13
CA GLN A 315 -74.55 48.65 35.19
C GLN A 315 -75.54 49.75 34.76
N VAL A 316 -75.42 50.29 33.54
CA VAL A 316 -76.38 51.26 32.98
C VAL A 316 -77.77 50.65 32.82
N LEU A 317 -77.87 49.42 32.33
CA LEU A 317 -79.14 48.70 32.21
C LEU A 317 -79.76 48.46 33.60
N CYS A 318 -78.95 48.17 34.61
CA CYS A 318 -79.42 48.02 35.99
C CYS A 318 -79.94 49.34 36.56
N LYS A 319 -79.24 50.45 36.32
CA LYS A 319 -79.72 51.80 36.65
C LYS A 319 -81.03 52.14 35.91
N ARG A 320 -81.14 51.78 34.63
CA ARG A 320 -82.35 52.00 33.84
C ARG A 320 -83.53 51.15 34.32
N LYS A 321 -83.32 49.88 34.65
CA LYS A 321 -84.34 49.02 35.27
C LYS A 321 -84.81 49.56 36.63
N LEU A 322 -83.92 50.19 37.40
CA LEU A 322 -84.27 50.86 38.65
C LEU A 322 -85.13 52.11 38.39
N ILE A 323 -84.77 52.92 37.39
CA ILE A 323 -85.56 54.07 36.94
C ILE A 323 -86.94 53.62 36.43
N ASP A 324 -87.02 52.57 35.60
CA ASP A 324 -88.28 52.06 35.07
C ASP A 324 -89.19 51.54 36.21
N ARG A 325 -88.63 50.89 37.24
CA ARG A 325 -89.37 50.55 38.46
C ARG A 325 -89.90 51.78 39.18
N HIS A 326 -89.08 52.82 39.35
CA HIS A 326 -89.53 54.07 39.97
C HIS A 326 -90.62 54.76 39.14
N CYS A 327 -90.50 54.81 37.81
CA CYS A 327 -91.54 55.36 36.93
C CYS A 327 -92.86 54.58 37.02
N CYS A 328 -92.80 53.24 37.10
CA CYS A 328 -94.01 52.42 37.31
C CYS A 328 -94.67 52.69 38.67
N LEU A 329 -93.88 52.76 39.76
CA LEU A 329 -94.40 53.09 41.08
C LEU A 329 -95.02 54.49 41.12
N LEU A 330 -94.38 55.48 40.48
CA LEU A 330 -94.91 56.85 40.41
C LEU A 330 -96.25 56.89 39.65
N LYS A 331 -96.37 56.15 38.54
CA LYS A 331 -97.63 56.04 37.79
C LYS A 331 -98.74 55.43 38.64
N GLN A 332 -98.44 54.36 39.40
CA GLN A 332 -99.41 53.71 40.27
C GLN A 332 -99.87 54.60 41.43
N VAL A 333 -98.98 55.46 41.96
CA VAL A 333 -99.33 56.46 42.98
C VAL A 333 -100.25 57.53 42.39
N MET A 334 -99.95 58.08 41.21
CA MET A 334 -100.81 59.07 40.57
C MET A 334 -102.19 58.52 40.22
N GLU A 335 -102.27 57.27 39.77
CA GLU A 335 -103.53 56.61 39.40
C GLU A 335 -104.41 56.34 40.63
N LYS A 336 -103.79 55.98 41.77
CA LYS A 336 -104.50 55.86 43.06
C LYS A 336 -105.01 57.20 43.57
N GLU A 337 -104.21 58.26 43.46
CA GLU A 337 -104.63 59.61 43.86
C GLU A 337 -105.79 60.13 43.01
N LEU A 338 -105.72 59.91 41.68
CA LEU A 338 -106.79 60.26 40.75
C LEU A 338 -108.10 59.52 41.07
N ASN A 339 -108.02 58.22 41.36
CA ASN A 339 -109.20 57.45 41.77
C ASN A 339 -109.77 57.92 43.11
N ALA A 340 -108.92 58.28 44.09
CA ALA A 340 -109.39 58.84 45.35
C ALA A 340 -110.14 60.16 45.14
N GLN A 341 -109.64 61.05 44.27
CA GLN A 341 -110.32 62.28 43.89
C GLN A 341 -111.68 62.00 43.20
N SER A 342 -111.75 61.00 42.31
CA SER A 342 -113.02 60.61 41.67
C SER A 342 -114.07 60.18 42.69
N VAL A 343 -113.70 59.36 43.69
CA VAL A 343 -114.61 58.90 44.74
C VAL A 343 -115.12 60.06 45.59
N VAL A 344 -114.25 61.02 45.93
CA VAL A 344 -114.67 62.24 46.65
C VAL A 344 -115.68 63.04 45.82
N LEU A 345 -115.40 63.24 44.53
CA LEU A 345 -116.27 63.98 43.62
C LEU A 345 -117.65 63.32 43.47
N GLU A 346 -117.69 62.00 43.39
CA GLU A 346 -118.91 61.20 43.31
C GLU A 346 -119.74 61.27 44.61
N SER A 347 -119.07 61.27 45.78
CA SER A 347 -119.71 61.48 47.09
C SER A 347 -120.31 62.88 47.26
N LEU A 348 -119.63 63.91 46.73
CA LEU A 348 -120.11 65.29 46.74
C LEU A 348 -121.35 65.45 45.87
N ASN A 349 -121.34 64.82 44.68
CA ASN A 349 -122.45 64.87 43.73
C ASN A 349 -123.71 64.15 44.26
N THR A 350 -123.53 63.00 44.93
CA THR A 350 -124.65 62.28 45.58
C THR A 350 -125.26 63.08 46.74
N THR A 351 -124.43 63.73 47.55
CA THR A 351 -124.88 64.59 48.67
C THR A 351 -125.66 65.82 48.17
N LEU A 352 -125.21 66.44 47.07
CA LEU A 352 -125.90 67.55 46.41
C LEU A 352 -127.30 67.12 45.91
N TYR A 353 -127.39 65.94 45.29
CA TYR A 353 -128.67 65.43 44.78
C TYR A 353 -129.66 65.14 45.91
N GLN A 354 -129.20 64.60 47.04
CA GLN A 354 -130.02 64.33 48.22
C GLN A 354 -130.57 65.61 48.86
N THR A 355 -129.71 66.61 49.07
CA THR A 355 -130.12 67.91 49.63
C THR A 355 -131.13 68.64 48.74
N GLN A 356 -130.99 68.54 47.42
CA GLN A 356 -131.96 69.11 46.48
C GLN A 356 -133.35 68.46 46.57
N MET A 357 -133.40 67.14 46.80
CA MET A 357 -134.66 66.40 46.96
C MET A 357 -135.37 66.71 48.28
N GLU A 358 -134.63 66.95 49.37
CA GLU A 358 -135.20 67.33 50.67
C GLU A 358 -135.79 68.74 50.64
N LEU A 359 -135.11 69.69 49.98
CA LEU A 359 -135.61 71.04 49.80
C LEU A 359 -136.94 71.09 49.04
N GLN A 360 -137.13 70.23 48.02
CA GLN A 360 -138.41 70.12 47.32
C GLN A 360 -139.53 69.57 48.21
N ARG A 361 -139.23 68.61 49.10
CA ARG A 361 -140.18 68.06 50.07
C ARG A 361 -140.66 69.14 51.04
N GLU A 362 -139.72 69.88 51.63
CA GLU A 362 -140.00 71.00 52.55
C GLU A 362 -140.85 72.09 51.89
N LYS A 363 -140.55 72.44 50.63
CA LYS A 363 -141.33 73.42 49.86
C LYS A 363 -142.80 73.02 49.67
N ALA A 364 -143.08 71.72 49.54
CA ALA A 364 -144.45 71.21 49.42
C ALA A 364 -145.21 71.23 50.76
N THR A 365 -144.53 70.95 51.87
CA THR A 365 -145.14 71.02 53.22
C THR A 365 -145.50 72.44 53.62
N VAL A 366 -144.62 73.42 53.36
CA VAL A 366 -144.90 74.84 53.63
C VAL A 366 -146.11 75.33 52.81
N GLY A 367 -146.20 74.98 51.53
CA GLY A 367 -147.33 75.37 50.68
C GLY A 367 -148.69 74.82 51.13
N ASN A 368 -148.72 73.65 51.79
CA ASN A 368 -149.97 73.07 52.33
C ASN A 368 -150.42 73.75 53.64
N LEU A 369 -149.47 74.15 54.49
CA LEU A 369 -149.76 74.88 55.72
C LEU A 369 -150.32 76.28 55.42
N GLU A 370 -149.79 76.95 54.39
CA GLU A 370 -150.23 78.28 53.96
C GLU A 370 -151.69 78.28 53.49
N LYS A 371 -152.11 77.28 52.69
CA LYS A 371 -153.52 77.09 52.28
C LYS A 371 -154.46 76.84 53.46
N THR A 372 -154.00 76.08 54.45
CA THR A 372 -154.79 75.75 55.64
C THR A 372 -155.05 76.99 56.49
N LEU A 373 -154.05 77.86 56.64
CA LEU A 373 -154.17 79.13 57.36
C LEU A 373 -155.12 80.11 56.65
N GLN A 374 -155.03 80.25 55.31
CA GLN A 374 -155.96 81.08 54.55
C GLN A 374 -157.42 80.63 54.72
N THR A 375 -157.67 79.32 54.74
CA THR A 375 -159.02 78.77 54.91
C THR A 375 -159.59 79.05 56.31
N LYS A 376 -158.75 78.91 57.35
CA LYS A 376 -159.12 79.20 58.74
C LYS A 376 -159.43 80.69 58.97
N LEU A 377 -158.67 81.59 58.34
CA LEU A 377 -158.91 83.03 58.41
C LEU A 377 -160.29 83.40 57.84
N ALA A 378 -160.63 82.90 56.66
CA ALA A 378 -161.93 83.13 56.04
C ALA A 378 -163.12 82.63 56.88
N GLU A 379 -162.98 81.47 57.53
CA GLU A 379 -164.01 80.96 58.45
C GLU A 379 -164.21 81.86 59.68
N THR A 380 -163.12 82.41 60.24
CA THR A 380 -163.21 83.31 61.40
C THR A 380 -163.80 84.66 61.03
N GLU A 381 -163.46 85.20 59.86
CA GLU A 381 -164.00 86.45 59.34
C GLU A 381 -165.53 86.39 59.20
N GLU A 382 -166.06 85.29 58.67
CA GLU A 382 -167.51 85.16 58.46
C GLU A 382 -168.28 84.89 59.76
N LYS A 383 -167.63 84.28 60.77
CA LYS A 383 -168.17 84.20 62.14
C LYS A 383 -168.25 85.57 62.81
N PHE A 384 -167.22 86.41 62.68
CA PHE A 384 -167.25 87.77 63.23
C PHE A 384 -168.33 88.61 62.55
N LYS A 385 -168.45 88.53 61.23
CA LYS A 385 -169.48 89.23 60.45
C LYS A 385 -170.91 88.83 60.85
N SER A 386 -171.15 87.53 61.07
CA SER A 386 -172.43 86.99 61.55
C SER A 386 -172.78 87.51 62.95
N THR A 387 -171.78 87.59 63.83
CA THR A 387 -171.95 88.08 65.21
C THR A 387 -172.26 89.58 65.25
N ILE A 388 -171.58 90.37 64.43
CA ILE A 388 -171.82 91.81 64.29
C ILE A 388 -173.25 92.08 63.80
N GLN A 389 -173.75 91.31 62.83
CA GLN A 389 -175.14 91.44 62.35
C GLN A 389 -176.18 91.12 63.44
N LEU A 390 -175.92 90.13 64.29
CA LEU A 390 -176.81 89.76 65.39
C LEU A 390 -176.90 90.89 66.43
N LEU A 391 -175.74 91.39 66.89
CA LEU A 391 -175.65 92.50 67.84
C LEU A 391 -176.27 93.79 67.28
N THR A 392 -176.17 94.01 65.98
CA THR A 392 -176.80 95.16 65.30
C THR A 392 -178.32 95.09 65.39
N LYS A 393 -178.92 93.92 65.12
CA LYS A 393 -180.38 93.72 65.25
C LYS A 393 -180.86 93.85 66.69
N GLU A 394 -180.08 93.34 67.64
CA GLU A 394 -180.40 93.42 69.06
C GLU A 394 -180.33 94.86 69.59
N ASN A 395 -179.35 95.64 69.14
CA ASN A 395 -179.21 97.06 69.47
C ASN A 395 -180.39 97.90 68.95
N ILE A 396 -180.85 97.63 67.73
CA ILE A 396 -182.04 98.27 67.15
C ILE A 396 -183.29 97.94 67.98
N HIS A 397 -183.44 96.68 68.40
CA HIS A 397 -184.58 96.25 69.20
C HIS A 397 -184.59 96.88 70.60
N LEU A 398 -183.42 96.99 71.26
CA LEU A 398 -183.27 97.68 72.53
C LEU A 398 -183.56 99.19 72.42
N ARG A 399 -183.09 99.85 71.36
CA ARG A 399 -183.39 101.27 71.08
C ARG A 399 -184.89 101.51 70.89
N GLN A 400 -185.59 100.62 70.20
CA GLN A 400 -187.06 100.71 70.05
C GLN A 400 -187.79 100.48 71.38
N LYS A 401 -187.30 99.57 72.23
CA LYS A 401 -187.89 99.28 73.54
C LYS A 401 -187.72 100.42 74.55
N ILE A 402 -186.63 101.18 74.46
CA ILE A 402 -186.40 102.40 75.27
C ILE A 402 -187.37 103.51 74.87
N ILE A 403 -187.64 103.67 73.57
CA ILE A 403 -188.53 104.72 73.07
C ILE A 403 -189.98 104.49 73.56
N VAL A 404 -190.46 103.24 73.57
CA VAL A 404 -191.81 102.89 74.07
C VAL A 404 -191.91 102.96 75.60
N LYS A 405 -190.81 102.73 76.34
CA LYS A 405 -190.83 102.86 77.81
C LYS A 405 -190.78 104.30 78.31
N ASN A 406 -190.40 105.25 77.45
CA ASN A 406 -190.39 106.68 77.76
C ASN A 406 -191.75 107.36 77.52
N GLU A 407 -192.79 106.58 77.23
CA GLU A 407 -194.15 107.04 76.99
C GLU A 407 -194.87 107.52 78.29
N ASP A 408 -194.55 107.00 79.48
CA ASP A 408 -195.60 106.90 80.52
C ASP A 408 -195.33 107.56 81.90
N ILE A 409 -194.41 108.53 82.02
CA ILE A 409 -194.13 109.16 83.33
C ILE A 409 -193.99 110.70 83.25
N TYR A 410 -194.95 111.41 83.85
CA TYR A 410 -194.96 112.82 84.29
C TYR A 410 -195.72 113.89 83.47
N GLU A 411 -197.05 113.88 83.59
CA GLU A 411 -197.85 115.08 83.83
C GLU A 411 -198.03 115.25 85.37
N GLU A 412 -197.19 116.03 86.05
CA GLU A 412 -197.60 117.00 87.10
C GLU A 412 -196.38 117.80 87.63
N ARG A 413 -196.49 119.12 87.45
CA ARG A 413 -195.77 120.24 88.08
C ARG A 413 -194.41 120.69 87.53
N SER A 414 -194.56 121.61 86.55
CA SER A 414 -194.13 123.00 86.59
C SER A 414 -192.62 123.31 86.68
N GLY A 415 -192.16 123.95 85.59
CA GLY A 415 -191.35 125.15 85.73
C GLY A 415 -189.93 125.08 85.19
N ARG A 416 -189.70 125.94 84.19
CA ARG A 416 -188.52 126.82 84.08
C ARG A 416 -187.23 126.24 83.47
N SER A 417 -186.66 127.08 82.60
CA SER A 417 -185.22 127.30 82.32
C SER A 417 -184.40 126.25 81.55
N LEU A 418 -184.21 126.55 80.26
CA LEU A 418 -182.94 126.89 79.58
C LEU A 418 -181.60 126.58 80.31
N ALA A 419 -180.69 125.92 79.56
CA ALA A 419 -179.25 126.24 79.39
C ALA A 419 -178.22 125.10 79.65
N MET A 420 -177.52 124.76 78.56
CA MET A 420 -176.05 124.71 78.38
C MET A 420 -175.14 123.53 78.85
N TYR A 421 -174.07 123.43 78.05
CA TYR A 421 -172.72 122.81 78.19
C TYR A 421 -172.57 121.33 77.80
N GLY A 422 -171.54 120.92 77.03
CA GLY A 422 -170.40 121.63 76.45
C GLY A 422 -169.40 120.66 75.76
N ASN A 423 -168.45 121.27 75.04
CA ASN A 423 -167.16 120.80 74.50
C ASN A 423 -167.19 119.74 73.38
N ASP A 424 -166.71 119.99 72.16
CA ASP A 424 -165.38 120.45 71.67
C ASP A 424 -164.23 119.46 71.87
N SER A 425 -163.41 119.43 70.81
CA SER A 425 -161.99 119.06 70.69
C SER A 425 -161.70 117.77 69.89
N ASP A 426 -160.71 117.67 69.00
CA ASP A 426 -159.87 118.61 68.24
C ASP A 426 -158.85 117.75 67.44
N THR A 427 -158.35 118.24 66.28
CA THR A 427 -156.95 118.14 65.72
C THR A 427 -156.11 116.82 65.73
N LEU A 428 -155.05 116.54 64.95
CA LEU A 428 -154.34 116.97 63.71
C LEU A 428 -153.03 116.09 63.59
N GLU A 429 -152.32 116.17 62.45
CA GLU A 429 -150.88 115.85 62.14
C GLU A 429 -150.39 114.37 62.11
N ASP A 430 -149.32 113.95 61.41
CA ASP A 430 -148.27 114.62 60.61
C ASP A 430 -147.51 113.63 59.67
N ASP A 431 -146.63 114.22 58.85
CA ASP A 431 -145.72 113.72 57.80
C ASP A 431 -144.38 113.03 58.25
N ASN A 432 -143.82 112.22 57.32
CA ASN A 432 -142.42 111.95 56.90
C ASN A 432 -141.14 111.94 57.83
N SER A 433 -140.29 110.92 57.62
CA SER A 433 -138.80 110.97 57.44
C SER A 433 -138.27 109.60 56.91
N GLU A 434 -137.72 109.46 55.68
CA GLU A 434 -136.30 109.49 55.22
C GLU A 434 -135.50 108.14 55.13
N LYS A 435 -134.89 107.89 53.94
CA LYS A 435 -133.56 107.30 53.57
C LYS A 435 -133.17 105.78 53.67
N GLU A 436 -132.34 105.40 52.67
CA GLU A 436 -131.44 104.23 52.32
C GLU A 436 -131.00 103.25 53.44
N LEU A 437 -130.74 101.92 53.24
CA LEU A 437 -129.93 101.16 52.25
C LEU A 437 -130.48 99.72 52.07
#